data_AF-A0A661SH49-F1
#
_entry.id   AF-A0A661SH49-F1
#
_cell.length_a   1.000
_cell.length_b   1.000
_cell.length_c   1.000
_cell.angle_alpha   90.00
_cell.angle_beta   90.00
_cell.angle_gamma   90.00
#
_symmetry.space_group_name_H-M   'P 1'
#
loop_
_entity.id
_entity.type
_entity.pdbx_description
1 polymer ?
#
loop_
_entity_poly.entity_id
_entity_poly.type
_entity_poly.pdbx_seq_one_letter_code
_entity_poly.pdbx_strand_id
1 'polypeptide(L)'
;MQQLILNIDEQDIGEGLSRIAQEEGKNIQDVILNEIRSLVRKRSPSPFRKCDPLRHSVQIHYPADEDLSCVRPFTSVKDSAKFGRKLRRKLWKRTTDG
;
A
#
# COMPACT_ATOMS: atom_id res chain seq x y z
N MET A 1 -7.94 1.81 32.69
CA MET A 1 -8.71 2.12 31.47
C MET A 1 -7.73 2.19 30.31
N GLN A 2 -7.97 1.45 29.23
CA GLN A 2 -7.13 1.53 28.02
C GLN A 2 -7.65 2.68 27.14
N GLN A 3 -6.74 3.53 26.66
CA GLN A 3 -7.05 4.62 25.74
C GLN A 3 -6.51 4.28 24.35
N LEU A 4 -7.32 4.55 23.32
CA LEU A 4 -6.97 4.37 21.91
C LEU A 4 -6.99 5.75 21.25
N ILE A 5 -5.87 6.13 20.65
CA ILE A 5 -5.72 7.38 19.90
C ILE A 5 -5.75 7.02 18.43
N LEU A 6 -6.72 7.56 17.70
CA LEU A 6 -6.86 7.41 16.25
C LEU A 6 -6.51 8.75 15.61
N ASN A 7 -5.43 8.78 14.83
CA ASN A 7 -5.10 9.92 14.00
C ASN A 7 -5.79 9.74 12.65
N ILE A 8 -6.64 10.71 12.29
CA ILE A 8 -7.33 10.75 11.01
C ILE A 8 -6.72 11.91 10.23
N ASP A 9 -5.85 11.57 9.28
CA ASP A 9 -5.10 12.58 8.51
C ASP A 9 -5.92 13.13 7.33
N GLU A 10 -6.95 12.38 6.89
CA GLU A 10 -7.83 12.77 5.79
C GLU A 10 -9.08 13.49 6.32
N GLN A 11 -9.23 14.75 5.92
CA GLN A 11 -10.33 15.62 6.36
C GLN A 11 -11.71 15.07 5.97
N ASP A 12 -11.83 14.47 4.79
CA ASP A 12 -13.06 13.87 4.28
C ASP A 12 -13.59 12.74 5.19
N ILE A 13 -12.69 11.98 5.81
CA ILE A 13 -13.05 10.91 6.75
C ILE A 13 -13.60 11.51 8.05
N GLY A 14 -13.00 12.59 8.54
CA GLY A 14 -13.47 13.29 9.74
C GLY A 14 -14.86 13.90 9.55
N GLU A 15 -15.11 14.51 8.40
CA GLU A 15 -16.43 15.06 8.04
C GLU A 15 -17.47 13.95 7.85
N GLY A 16 -17.10 12.85 7.19
CA GLY A 16 -17.96 11.68 7.02
C GLY A 16 -18.40 11.05 8.34
N LEU A 17 -17.47 10.87 9.29
CA LEU A 17 -17.78 10.36 10.63
C LEU A 17 -18.70 11.29 11.41
N SER A 18 -18.48 12.60 11.30
CA SER A 18 -19.32 13.60 11.97
C SER A 18 -20.74 13.59 11.43
N ARG A 19 -20.90 13.42 10.11
CA ARG A 19 -22.22 13.30 9.47
C ARG A 19 -22.97 12.05 9.93
N ILE A 20 -22.30 10.90 9.97
CA ILE A 20 -22.88 9.64 10.45
C ILE A 20 -23.29 9.74 11.91
N ALA A 21 -22.47 10.38 12.75
CA ALA A 21 -22.80 10.61 14.15
C ALA A 21 -24.06 11.48 14.32
N GLN A 22 -24.23 12.51 13.48
CA GLN A 22 -25.43 13.34 13.46
C GLN A 22 -26.66 12.58 12.97
N GLU A 23 -26.53 11.80 11.89
CA GLU A 23 -27.63 10.98 11.33
C GLU A 23 -28.12 9.93 12.34
N GLU A 24 -27.22 9.33 13.12
CA GLU A 24 -27.57 8.34 14.16
C GLU A 24 -27.92 8.95 15.53
N GLY A 25 -27.75 10.26 15.72
CA GLY A 25 -27.94 10.94 17.00
C GLY A 25 -27.01 10.44 18.11
N LYS A 26 -25.81 9.95 17.76
CA LYS A 26 -24.83 9.36 18.68
C LYS A 26 -23.55 10.17 18.75
N ASN A 27 -22.76 9.95 19.79
CA ASN A 27 -21.39 10.47 19.83
C ASN A 27 -20.52 9.73 18.81
N ILE A 28 -19.58 10.44 18.17
CA ILE A 28 -18.58 9.87 17.26
C ILE A 28 -17.86 8.67 17.89
N GLN A 29 -17.56 8.72 19.20
CA GLN A 29 -16.92 7.61 19.92
C GLN A 29 -17.77 6.34 19.90
N ASP A 30 -19.09 6.47 20.06
CA ASP A 30 -20.01 5.33 20.07
C ASP A 30 -20.20 4.73 18.68
N VAL A 31 -20.19 5.57 17.65
CA VAL A 31 -20.20 5.14 16.24
C VAL A 31 -18.95 4.31 15.94
N ILE A 32 -17.77 4.81 16.31
CA ILE A 32 -16.49 4.11 16.11
C ILE A 32 -16.46 2.79 16.89
N LEU A 33 -16.88 2.79 18.15
CA LEU A 33 -16.91 1.58 18.98
C LEU A 33 -17.87 0.52 18.43
N ASN A 34 -19.04 0.93 17.95
CA ASN A 34 -20.01 0.01 17.35
C ASN A 34 -19.46 -0.60 16.07
N GLU A 35 -18.77 0.17 15.22
CA GLU A 35 -18.17 -0.39 14.01
C GLU A 35 -16.97 -1.29 14.29
N ILE A 36 -16.12 -0.95 15.26
CA ILE A 36 -15.05 -1.85 15.70
C ILE A 36 -15.64 -3.17 16.23
N ARG A 37 -16.71 -3.10 17.02
CA ARG A 37 -17.42 -4.31 17.50
C ARG A 37 -18.01 -5.11 16.34
N SER A 38 -18.61 -4.45 15.36
CA SER A 38 -19.14 -5.05 14.13
C SER A 38 -18.04 -5.79 13.36
N LEU A 39 -16.88 -5.17 13.15
CA LEU A 39 -15.72 -5.76 12.47
C LEU A 39 -15.15 -6.97 13.23
N VAL A 40 -14.95 -6.84 14.54
CA VAL A 40 -14.42 -7.92 15.39
C VAL A 40 -15.38 -9.11 15.42
N ARG A 41 -16.70 -8.85 15.52
CA ARG A 41 -17.73 -9.91 15.46
C ARG A 41 -17.85 -10.55 14.09
N LYS A 42 -17.68 -9.77 13.02
CA LYS A 42 -17.83 -10.29 11.66
C LYS A 42 -16.76 -11.30 11.31
N ARG A 43 -15.51 -11.18 11.81
CA ARG A 43 -14.36 -12.12 11.69
C ARG A 43 -14.30 -12.95 10.39
N SER A 44 -14.90 -12.44 9.33
CA SER A 44 -14.87 -12.97 7.99
C SER A 44 -13.64 -12.35 7.36
N PRO A 45 -12.87 -13.13 6.59
CA PRO A 45 -11.74 -12.59 5.86
C PRO A 45 -12.25 -11.38 5.08
N SER A 46 -11.65 -10.22 5.31
CA SER A 46 -12.08 -8.98 4.67
C SER A 46 -12.18 -9.22 3.15
N PRO A 47 -13.26 -8.78 2.47
CA PRO A 47 -13.40 -8.98 1.03
C PRO A 47 -12.31 -8.24 0.22
N PHE A 48 -11.56 -7.36 0.89
CA PHE A 48 -10.35 -6.74 0.34
C PHE A 48 -9.25 -7.79 0.15
N ARG A 49 -9.30 -8.44 -1.02
CA ARG A 49 -8.16 -9.15 -1.57
C ARG A 49 -7.05 -8.13 -1.78
N LYS A 50 -5.89 -8.29 -1.13
CA LYS A 50 -4.67 -7.58 -1.56
C LYS A 50 -4.51 -7.85 -3.05
N CYS A 51 -4.68 -6.82 -3.87
CA CYS A 51 -4.34 -6.90 -5.28
C CYS A 51 -2.82 -7.05 -5.34
N ASP A 52 -2.34 -8.27 -5.58
CA ASP A 52 -0.94 -8.49 -5.86
C ASP A 52 -0.62 -7.81 -7.20
N PRO A 53 0.23 -6.77 -7.24
CA PRO A 53 0.57 -6.09 -8.48
C PRO A 53 1.27 -7.01 -9.49
N LEU A 54 1.79 -8.16 -9.04
CA LEU A 54 2.39 -9.19 -9.89
C LEU A 54 1.36 -10.16 -10.46
N ARG A 55 0.09 -10.12 -10.03
CA ARG A 55 -0.95 -11.02 -10.54
C ARG A 55 -1.26 -10.82 -12.02
N HIS A 56 -0.88 -9.66 -12.56
CA HIS A 56 -1.01 -9.30 -13.98
C HIS A 56 0.35 -9.11 -14.66
N SER A 57 1.46 -9.55 -14.05
CA SER A 57 2.76 -9.51 -14.74
C SER A 57 2.74 -10.52 -15.89
N VAL A 58 2.53 -10.02 -17.11
CA VAL A 58 2.69 -10.82 -18.32
C VAL A 58 4.19 -10.97 -18.54
N GLN A 59 4.64 -12.20 -18.73
CA GLN A 59 6.03 -12.47 -19.09
C GLN A 59 6.24 -11.94 -20.52
N ILE A 60 6.99 -10.86 -20.65
CA ILE A 60 7.34 -10.30 -21.96
C ILE A 60 8.33 -11.29 -22.61
N HIS A 61 7.89 -11.96 -23.67
CA HIS A 61 8.77 -12.76 -24.52
C HIS A 61 9.47 -11.81 -25.49
N TYR A 62 10.77 -11.61 -25.27
CA TYR A 62 11.61 -10.94 -26.25
C TYR A 62 11.96 -11.96 -27.33
N PRO A 63 11.84 -11.62 -28.63
CA PRO A 63 12.39 -12.45 -29.70
C PRO A 63 13.90 -12.51 -29.48
N ALA A 64 14.39 -13.69 -29.08
CA ALA A 64 15.80 -13.91 -28.81
C ALA A 64 16.49 -14.36 -30.10
N ASP A 65 16.89 -13.39 -30.92
CA ASP A 65 17.76 -13.64 -32.08
C ASP A 65 19.24 -13.82 -31.64
N GLU A 66 19.54 -13.58 -30.37
CA GLU A 66 20.89 -13.64 -29.78
C GLU A 66 20.92 -14.61 -28.59
N ASP A 67 21.97 -15.45 -28.53
CA ASP A 67 22.23 -16.33 -27.39
C ASP A 67 22.74 -15.53 -26.19
N LEU A 68 21.85 -15.29 -25.23
CA LEU A 68 22.12 -14.56 -24.00
C LEU A 68 22.55 -15.47 -22.83
N SER A 69 22.84 -16.76 -23.07
CA SER A 69 23.26 -17.72 -22.03
C SER A 69 24.53 -17.26 -21.28
N CYS A 70 25.40 -16.51 -21.95
CA CYS A 70 26.61 -15.92 -21.40
C CYS A 70 26.39 -14.54 -20.75
N VAL A 71 25.24 -13.90 -20.99
CA VAL A 71 24.94 -12.57 -20.47
C VAL A 71 24.28 -12.70 -19.11
N ARG A 72 25.06 -12.44 -18.06
CA ARG A 72 24.54 -12.37 -16.70
C ARG A 72 24.50 -10.91 -16.25
N PRO A 73 23.43 -10.16 -16.59
CA PRO A 73 23.33 -8.77 -16.19
C PRO A 73 23.32 -8.72 -14.66
N PHE A 74 24.06 -7.77 -14.09
CA PHE A 74 24.19 -7.58 -12.64
C PHE A 74 24.98 -8.65 -11.86
N THR A 75 25.81 -9.47 -12.52
CA THR A 75 26.77 -10.37 -11.83
C THR A 75 27.71 -9.65 -10.87
N SER A 76 28.05 -8.41 -11.17
CA SER A 76 28.86 -7.55 -10.31
C SER A 76 28.11 -6.99 -9.09
N VAL A 77 26.78 -7.16 -9.05
CA VAL A 77 25.92 -6.67 -7.97
C VAL A 77 25.80 -7.74 -6.89
N LYS A 78 26.60 -7.60 -5.83
CA LYS A 78 26.53 -8.49 -4.64
C LYS A 78 25.25 -8.34 -3.82
N ASP A 79 24.62 -7.15 -3.85
CA ASP A 79 23.40 -6.84 -3.09
C ASP A 79 22.42 -6.06 -3.98
N SER A 80 21.39 -6.77 -4.42
CA SER A 80 20.35 -6.26 -5.32
C SER A 80 19.51 -5.17 -4.67
N ALA A 81 19.23 -5.27 -3.38
CA ALA A 81 18.42 -4.29 -2.65
C ALA A 81 19.16 -2.95 -2.49
N LYS A 82 20.48 -3.01 -2.22
CA LYS A 82 21.32 -1.81 -2.14
C LYS A 82 21.51 -1.15 -3.50
N PHE A 83 21.68 -1.96 -4.55
CA PHE A 83 21.80 -1.46 -5.92
C PHE A 83 20.50 -0.79 -6.40
N GLY A 84 19.35 -1.40 -6.16
CA GLY A 84 18.04 -0.82 -6.49
C GLY A 84 17.78 0.51 -5.78
N ARG A 85 18.10 0.60 -4.48
CA ARG A 85 18.01 1.88 -3.73
C ARG A 85 18.92 2.96 -4.31
N LYS A 86 20.15 2.62 -4.70
CA LYS A 86 21.10 3.55 -5.32
C LYS A 86 20.60 4.07 -6.67
N LEU A 87 20.03 3.19 -7.50
CA LEU A 87 19.44 3.56 -8.79
C LEU A 87 18.25 4.49 -8.61
N ARG A 88 17.29 4.15 -7.74
CA ARG A 88 16.12 5.00 -7.46
C ARG A 88 16.54 6.39 -7.01
N ARG A 89 17.54 6.49 -6.11
CA ARG A 89 18.04 7.78 -5.63
C ARG A 89 18.71 8.60 -6.73
N LYS A 90 19.44 7.97 -7.65
CA LYS A 90 20.05 8.66 -8.81
C LYS A 90 18.99 9.19 -9.78
N LEU A 91 17.97 8.38 -10.08
CA LEU A 91 16.85 8.77 -10.93
C LEU A 91 16.09 9.95 -10.33
N TRP A 92 15.76 9.88 -9.03
CA TRP A 92 15.01 10.94 -8.36
C TRP A 92 15.74 12.29 -8.35
N LYS A 93 17.07 12.28 -8.19
CA LYS A 93 17.89 13.51 -8.28
C LYS A 93 17.87 14.12 -9.68
N ARG A 94 17.89 13.29 -10.73
CA ARG A 94 17.80 13.78 -12.12
C ARG A 94 16.46 14.43 -12.44
N THR A 95 15.36 14.00 -11.81
CA THR A 95 14.03 14.54 -12.05
C THR A 95 13.72 15.81 -11.24
N THR A 96 14.55 16.13 -10.25
CA THR A 96 14.34 17.31 -9.37
C THR A 96 15.27 18.47 -9.70
N ASP A 97 16.38 18.21 -10.39
CA ASP A 97 17.34 19.21 -10.87
C ASP A 97 17.16 19.55 -12.38
N GLY A 98 16.03 19.19 -12.99
CA GLY A 98 15.74 19.37 -14.43
C GLY A 98 14.45 20.10 -14.70
#